data_AF-A0A7C7PGS7-F1
#
_entry.id   AF-A0A7C7PGS7-F1
#
_cell.length_a   1.000
_cell.length_b   1.000
_cell.length_c   1.000
_cell.angle_alpha   90.00
_cell.angle_beta   90.00
_cell.angle_gamma   90.00
#
_symmetry.space_group_name_H-M   'P 1'
#
loop_
_entity.id
_entity.type
_entity.pdbx_description
1 polymer ?
#
loop_
_entity_poly.entity_id
_entity_poly.type
_entity_poly.pdbx_seq_one_letter_code
_entity_poly.pdbx_strand_id
1 'polypeptide(L)'
;MSAGENASVTIPLVPPRTGDPEITSELVADHGLSDDEYERICSIMGRIPTFTELGVFSAMWSEHCGYKNSKRLLQLLPTEAPWVIQGPGENAGVIDIGDGYALAFKIESHNHPSAVEPYQGAATGVGGILRDVFT
;
A
#
# COMPACT_ATOMS: atom_id res chain seq x y z
N MET A 1 21.56 10.36 20.76
CA MET A 1 20.26 9.80 20.35
C MET A 1 19.20 10.82 20.70
N SER A 2 18.87 11.69 19.75
CA SER A 2 17.81 12.69 19.92
C SER A 2 16.49 11.97 19.66
N ALA A 3 15.63 11.89 20.67
CA ALA A 3 14.25 11.50 20.50
C ALA A 3 13.58 12.54 19.61
N GLY A 4 13.16 12.14 18.40
CA GLY A 4 12.43 13.03 17.50
C GLY A 4 11.15 13.51 18.17
N GLU A 5 10.96 14.82 18.22
CA GLU A 5 9.70 15.46 18.58
C GLU A 5 8.57 14.89 17.72
N ASN A 6 7.58 14.26 18.36
CA ASN A 6 6.27 14.01 17.75
C ASN A 6 5.62 15.38 17.51
N ALA A 7 5.88 15.98 16.36
CA ALA A 7 5.10 17.12 15.89
C ALA A 7 3.63 16.70 15.87
N SER A 8 2.80 17.35 16.70
CA SER A 8 1.35 17.17 16.67
C SER A 8 0.86 17.64 15.30
N VAL A 9 0.61 16.71 14.39
CA VAL A 9 0.02 17.02 13.09
C VAL A 9 -1.43 17.42 13.34
N THR A 10 -1.72 18.71 13.25
CA THR A 10 -3.10 19.22 13.30
C THR A 10 -3.79 18.85 11.99
N ILE A 11 -4.63 17.82 12.00
CA ILE A 11 -5.42 17.43 10.84
C ILE A 11 -6.58 18.43 10.69
N PRO A 12 -6.73 19.09 9.53
CA PRO A 12 -7.80 20.05 9.33
C PRO A 12 -9.18 19.38 9.46
N LEU A 13 -10.12 20.11 10.04
CA LEU A 13 -11.52 19.67 10.08
C LEU A 13 -12.10 19.80 8.67
N VAL A 14 -12.35 18.66 8.03
CA VAL A 14 -13.01 18.58 6.73
C VAL A 14 -14.44 18.10 6.97
N PRO A 15 -15.47 18.89 6.60
CA PRO A 15 -16.84 18.44 6.73
C PRO A 15 -17.16 17.32 5.73
N PRO A 16 -18.10 16.41 6.05
CA PRO A 16 -18.64 15.46 5.08
C PRO A 16 -19.20 16.18 3.84
N ARG A 17 -19.09 15.56 2.66
CA ARG A 17 -19.65 16.11 1.43
C ARG A 17 -21.16 15.87 1.39
N THR A 18 -21.87 16.72 0.66
CA THR A 18 -23.30 16.54 0.44
C THR A 18 -23.56 15.20 -0.26
N GLY A 19 -24.35 14.33 0.38
CA GLY A 19 -24.67 12.98 -0.11
C GLY A 19 -23.76 11.87 0.41
N ASP A 20 -22.73 12.18 1.21
CA ASP A 20 -21.95 11.14 1.89
C ASP A 20 -22.84 10.37 2.88
N PRO A 21 -22.70 9.04 2.95
CA PRO A 21 -23.39 8.25 3.96
C PRO A 21 -22.84 8.55 5.36
N GLU A 22 -23.65 8.32 6.37
CA GLU A 22 -23.19 8.33 7.75
C GLU A 22 -22.23 7.16 8.00
N ILE A 23 -21.17 7.40 8.78
CA ILE A 23 -20.19 6.37 9.11
C ILE A 23 -20.73 5.48 10.22
N THR A 24 -21.30 4.35 9.83
CA THR A 24 -21.81 3.30 10.74
C THR A 24 -20.83 2.15 10.86
N SER A 25 -20.95 1.34 11.91
CA SER A 25 -20.15 0.10 12.07
C SER A 25 -20.32 -0.87 10.90
N GLU A 26 -21.53 -0.95 10.34
CA GLU A 26 -21.81 -1.75 9.14
C GLU A 26 -21.02 -1.24 7.93
N LEU A 27 -21.02 0.08 7.70
CA LEU A 27 -20.25 0.68 6.61
C LEU A 27 -18.74 0.48 6.77
N VAL A 28 -18.24 0.54 8.00
CA VAL A 28 -16.83 0.28 8.32
C VAL A 28 -16.47 -1.18 7.99
N ALA A 29 -17.33 -2.13 8.36
CA ALA A 29 -17.14 -3.54 8.03
C ALA A 29 -17.19 -3.80 6.52
N ASP A 30 -18.08 -3.14 5.78
CA ASP A 30 -18.16 -3.21 4.31
C ASP A 30 -16.88 -2.68 3.63
N HIS A 31 -16.15 -1.78 4.29
CA HIS A 31 -14.82 -1.32 3.86
C HIS A 31 -13.69 -2.31 4.20
N GLY A 32 -14.01 -3.49 4.76
CA GLY A 32 -13.03 -4.50 5.12
C GLY A 32 -12.11 -4.11 6.27
N LEU A 33 -12.52 -3.14 7.10
CA LEU A 33 -11.81 -2.70 8.29
C LEU A 33 -12.35 -3.42 9.52
N SER A 34 -11.46 -3.87 10.41
CA SER A 34 -11.89 -4.33 11.73
C SER A 34 -12.23 -3.16 12.66
N ASP A 35 -12.94 -3.46 13.76
CA ASP A 35 -13.23 -2.46 14.81
C ASP A 35 -11.94 -1.82 15.34
N ASP A 36 -10.91 -2.63 15.62
CA ASP A 36 -9.59 -2.15 16.07
C ASP A 36 -8.91 -1.22 15.04
N GLU A 37 -9.02 -1.55 13.75
CA GLU A 37 -8.47 -0.70 12.68
C GLU A 37 -9.23 0.63 12.62
N TYR A 38 -10.55 0.62 12.77
CA TYR A 38 -11.36 1.83 12.79
C TYR A 38 -11.12 2.71 14.02
N GLU A 39 -10.99 2.12 15.20
CA GLU A 39 -10.60 2.85 16.41
C GLU A 39 -9.24 3.52 16.24
N ARG A 40 -8.29 2.81 15.62
CA ARG A 40 -6.96 3.36 15.32
C ARG A 40 -7.04 4.49 14.30
N ILE A 41 -7.89 4.39 13.29
CA ILE A 41 -8.15 5.49 12.34
C ILE A 41 -8.68 6.72 13.09
N CYS A 42 -9.70 6.55 13.93
CA CYS A 42 -10.25 7.64 14.75
C CYS A 42 -9.19 8.28 15.65
N SER A 43 -8.31 7.46 16.25
CA SER A 43 -7.20 7.93 17.08
C SER A 43 -6.16 8.73 16.30
N ILE A 44 -5.76 8.27 15.10
CA ILE A 44 -4.84 9.01 14.21
C ILE A 44 -5.48 10.33 13.78
N MET A 45 -6.77 10.31 13.47
CA MET A 45 -7.51 11.45 12.96
C MET A 45 -7.89 12.47 14.05
N GLY A 46 -8.00 12.02 15.30
CA GLY A 46 -8.58 12.80 16.40
C GLY A 46 -10.08 13.09 16.23
N ARG A 47 -10.74 12.44 15.26
CA ARG A 47 -12.16 12.59 14.91
C ARG A 47 -12.63 11.39 14.08
N ILE A 48 -13.95 11.34 13.83
CA ILE A 48 -14.53 10.41 12.86
C ILE A 48 -14.04 10.80 11.45
N PRO A 49 -13.55 9.85 10.63
CA PRO A 49 -13.19 10.10 9.24
C PRO A 49 -14.42 10.44 8.40
N THR A 50 -14.26 11.28 7.38
CA THR A 50 -15.27 11.41 6.32
C THR A 50 -15.34 10.13 5.48
N PHE A 51 -16.40 9.96 4.68
CA PHE A 51 -16.54 8.79 3.80
C PHE A 51 -15.34 8.60 2.86
N THR A 52 -14.84 9.70 2.28
CA THR A 52 -13.65 9.66 1.42
C THR A 52 -12.39 9.25 2.20
N GLU A 53 -12.20 9.79 3.40
CA GLU A 53 -11.04 9.45 4.24
C GLU A 53 -11.08 7.99 4.68
N LEU A 54 -12.26 7.48 5.06
CA LEU A 54 -12.47 6.06 5.38
C LEU A 54 -12.09 5.16 4.19
N GLY A 55 -12.53 5.53 2.98
CA GLY A 55 -12.17 4.81 1.75
C GLY A 55 -10.66 4.79 1.47
N VAL A 56 -9.96 5.89 1.75
CA VAL A 56 -8.49 5.95 1.61
C VAL A 56 -7.82 5.01 2.62
N PHE A 57 -8.24 5.01 3.89
CA PHE A 57 -7.70 4.08 4.88
C PHE A 57 -7.98 2.64 4.50
N SER A 58 -9.20 2.32 4.07
CA SER A 58 -9.60 0.98 3.60
C SER A 58 -8.68 0.48 2.49
N ALA A 59 -8.46 1.28 1.44
CA ALA A 59 -7.59 0.89 0.33
C ALA A 59 -6.14 0.70 0.78
N MET A 60 -5.59 1.66 1.52
CA MET A 60 -4.19 1.66 1.94
C MET A 60 -3.86 0.58 2.98
N TRP A 61 -4.83 0.21 3.83
CA TRP A 61 -4.66 -0.81 4.87
C TRP A 61 -5.20 -2.18 4.45
N SER A 62 -5.58 -2.36 3.18
CA SER A 62 -5.87 -3.67 2.61
C SER A 62 -4.62 -4.58 2.66
N GLU A 63 -4.79 -5.90 2.61
CA GLU A 63 -3.64 -6.82 2.51
C GLU A 63 -2.82 -6.56 1.25
N HIS A 64 -3.49 -6.20 0.15
CA HIS A 64 -2.85 -5.94 -1.15
C HIS A 64 -1.86 -4.78 -1.10
N CYS A 65 -2.18 -3.70 -0.38
CA CYS A 65 -1.29 -2.55 -0.24
C CYS A 65 -0.40 -2.62 1.00
N GLY A 66 -0.95 -3.08 2.13
CA GLY A 66 -0.31 -3.03 3.44
C GLY A 66 0.57 -4.24 3.77
N TYR A 67 0.40 -5.38 3.06
CA TYR A 67 1.09 -6.65 3.35
C TYR A 67 1.00 -7.03 4.84
N LYS A 68 -0.18 -6.84 5.46
CA LYS A 68 -0.37 -6.87 6.92
C LYS A 68 0.12 -8.18 7.54
N ASN A 69 -0.10 -9.29 6.82
CA ASN A 69 0.27 -10.61 7.28
C ASN A 69 1.68 -11.01 6.82
N SER A 70 2.03 -10.73 5.56
CA SER A 70 3.27 -11.23 4.97
C SER A 70 4.50 -10.39 5.31
N LYS A 71 4.37 -9.09 5.57
CA LYS A 71 5.51 -8.17 5.77
C LYS A 71 6.50 -8.66 6.81
N ARG A 72 6.00 -9.17 7.94
CA ARG A 72 6.85 -9.70 9.04
C ARG A 72 7.66 -10.92 8.61
N LEU A 73 7.11 -11.78 7.76
CA LEU A 73 7.78 -12.97 7.26
C LEU A 73 8.78 -12.61 6.15
N LEU A 74 8.42 -11.68 5.27
CA LEU A 74 9.30 -11.24 4.17
C LEU A 74 10.57 -10.55 4.66
N GLN A 75 10.53 -9.91 5.84
CA GLN A 75 11.71 -9.33 6.49
C GLN A 75 12.79 -10.36 6.87
N LEU A 76 12.46 -11.65 6.89
CA LEU A 76 13.41 -12.73 7.17
C LEU A 76 14.25 -13.12 5.95
N LEU A 77 13.89 -12.65 4.75
CA LEU A 77 14.62 -12.98 3.53
C LEU A 77 15.95 -12.22 3.47
N PRO A 78 17.03 -12.84 2.96
CA PRO A 78 18.29 -12.15 2.73
C PRO A 78 18.11 -11.12 1.60
N THR A 79 18.48 -9.87 1.87
CA THR A 79 18.28 -8.74 0.94
C THR A 79 19.57 -8.00 0.61
N GLU A 80 20.68 -8.37 1.25
CA GLU A 80 21.99 -7.72 1.08
C GLU A 80 22.98 -8.66 0.40
N ALA A 81 23.66 -8.16 -0.62
CA ALA A 81 24.83 -8.77 -1.23
C ALA A 81 25.66 -7.71 -1.98
N PRO A 82 26.95 -7.93 -2.26
CA PRO A 82 27.80 -6.92 -2.90
C PRO A 82 27.33 -6.43 -4.28
N TRP A 83 26.55 -7.24 -4.99
CA TRP A 83 25.99 -6.93 -6.30
C TRP A 83 24.56 -6.36 -6.23
N VAL A 84 23.98 -6.17 -5.05
CA VAL A 84 22.66 -5.55 -4.91
C VAL A 84 22.84 -4.03 -4.93
N ILE A 85 22.37 -3.40 -6.01
CA ILE A 85 22.34 -1.94 -6.13
C ILE A 85 21.12 -1.39 -5.39
N GLN A 86 19.95 -2.03 -5.58
CA GLN A 86 18.69 -1.66 -4.92
C GLN A 86 17.93 -2.92 -4.51
N GLY A 87 17.70 -3.06 -3.20
CA GLY A 87 16.87 -4.11 -2.60
C GLY A 87 15.40 -3.69 -2.44
N PRO A 88 14.60 -4.40 -1.62
CA PRO A 88 13.21 -4.06 -1.38
C PRO A 88 13.04 -2.64 -0.81
N GLY A 89 12.06 -1.89 -1.32
CA GLY A 89 11.74 -0.53 -0.87
C GLY A 89 11.31 0.40 -2.00
N GLU A 90 11.85 0.15 -3.20
CA GLU A 90 11.52 0.86 -4.44
C GLU A 90 10.63 0.01 -5.35
N ASN A 91 10.25 0.57 -6.51
CA ASN A 91 9.37 -0.09 -7.46
C ASN A 91 9.96 -1.34 -8.10
N ALA A 92 11.29 -1.50 -8.18
CA ALA A 92 11.95 -2.69 -8.71
C ALA A 92 13.29 -2.97 -8.00
N GLY A 93 13.71 -4.24 -8.02
CA GLY A 93 15.04 -4.62 -7.55
C GLY A 93 16.09 -4.43 -8.64
N VAL A 94 17.29 -4.00 -8.27
CA VAL A 94 18.38 -3.73 -9.22
C VAL A 94 19.67 -4.41 -8.75
N ILE A 95 20.32 -5.12 -9.67
CA ILE A 95 21.62 -5.77 -9.43
C ILE A 95 22.68 -5.33 -10.43
N ASP A 96 23.93 -5.29 -9.99
CA ASP A 96 25.10 -5.11 -10.84
C ASP A 96 25.38 -6.42 -11.59
N ILE A 97 25.57 -6.33 -12.91
CA ILE A 97 25.91 -7.46 -13.78
C ILE A 97 27.29 -7.33 -14.43
N GLY A 98 28.07 -6.32 -14.03
CA GLY A 98 29.41 -6.04 -14.55
C GLY A 98 29.40 -5.11 -15.76
N ASP A 99 30.61 -4.75 -16.20
CA ASP A 99 30.86 -3.90 -17.38
C ASP A 99 30.11 -2.55 -17.40
N GLY A 100 29.75 -2.04 -16.21
CA GLY A 100 28.99 -0.81 -16.06
C GLY A 100 27.49 -0.94 -16.36
N TYR A 101 26.97 -2.17 -16.44
CA TYR A 101 25.55 -2.46 -16.65
C TYR A 101 24.86 -2.91 -15.37
N ALA A 102 23.56 -2.66 -15.29
CA ALA A 102 22.69 -3.12 -14.22
C ALA A 102 21.44 -3.80 -14.79
N LEU A 103 20.88 -4.75 -14.03
CA LEU A 103 19.62 -5.41 -14.34
C LEU A 103 18.55 -4.98 -13.35
N ALA A 104 17.51 -4.30 -13.83
CA ALA A 104 16.30 -4.02 -13.07
C ALA A 104 15.24 -5.09 -13.36
N PHE A 105 14.64 -5.67 -12.32
CA PHE A 105 13.59 -6.66 -12.47
C PHE A 105 12.62 -6.67 -11.28
N LYS A 106 11.39 -7.08 -11.56
CA LYS A 106 10.34 -7.33 -10.58
C LYS A 106 9.38 -8.38 -11.12
N ILE A 107 8.61 -8.97 -10.22
CA ILE A 107 7.47 -9.82 -10.55
C ILE A 107 6.23 -9.27 -9.85
N GLU A 108 5.11 -9.26 -10.56
CA GLU A 108 3.79 -8.93 -10.02
C GLU A 108 2.78 -10.02 -10.40
N SER A 109 1.63 -10.01 -9.74
CA SER A 109 0.51 -10.86 -10.07
C SER A 109 -0.75 -10.02 -10.27
N HIS A 110 -1.62 -10.45 -11.20
CA HIS A 110 -2.87 -9.76 -11.49
C HIS A 110 -4.05 -10.75 -11.49
N ASN A 111 -4.06 -11.60 -10.45
CA ASN A 111 -4.82 -12.86 -10.42
C ASN A 111 -6.34 -12.65 -10.41
N HIS A 112 -6.85 -11.86 -9.46
CA HIS A 112 -8.30 -11.69 -9.30
C HIS A 112 -8.96 -11.06 -10.54
N PRO A 113 -8.44 -9.95 -11.11
CA PRO A 113 -9.04 -9.38 -12.32
C PRO A 113 -8.91 -10.31 -13.53
N SER A 114 -7.80 -11.03 -13.69
CA SER A 114 -7.62 -12.01 -14.78
C SER A 114 -8.55 -13.21 -14.68
N ALA A 115 -9.00 -13.56 -13.47
CA ALA A 115 -10.00 -14.62 -13.27
C ALA A 115 -11.40 -14.18 -13.73
N VAL A 116 -11.71 -12.88 -13.63
CA VAL A 116 -13.00 -12.30 -14.05
C VAL A 116 -13.00 -11.99 -15.54
N GLU A 117 -11.94 -11.35 -16.04
CA GLU A 117 -11.77 -10.98 -17.44
C GLU A 117 -10.29 -11.21 -17.84
N PRO A 118 -10.00 -12.31 -18.56
CA PRO A 118 -8.61 -12.72 -18.79
C PRO A 118 -7.78 -11.77 -19.65
N TYR A 119 -8.37 -11.16 -20.67
CA TYR A 119 -7.59 -10.41 -21.67
C TYR A 119 -7.10 -9.08 -21.11
N GLN A 120 -8.02 -8.27 -20.59
CA GLN A 120 -7.73 -6.99 -19.95
C GLN A 120 -7.01 -7.20 -18.63
N GLY A 121 -7.37 -8.20 -17.83
CA GLY A 121 -6.66 -8.52 -16.58
C GLY A 121 -5.17 -8.80 -16.81
N ALA A 122 -4.84 -9.57 -17.85
CA ALA A 122 -3.46 -9.80 -18.24
C ALA A 122 -2.81 -8.53 -18.82
N ALA A 123 -3.52 -7.79 -19.68
CA ALA A 123 -2.99 -6.57 -20.30
C ALA A 123 -2.64 -5.48 -19.28
N THR A 124 -3.50 -5.25 -18.28
CA THR A 124 -3.22 -4.28 -17.21
C THR A 124 -2.11 -4.74 -16.28
N GLY A 125 -1.98 -6.06 -16.05
CA GLY A 125 -0.83 -6.65 -15.34
C GLY A 125 0.49 -6.38 -16.05
N VAL A 126 0.56 -6.61 -17.37
CA VAL A 126 1.74 -6.27 -18.20
C VAL A 126 2.04 -4.78 -18.15
N GLY A 127 1.00 -3.94 -18.26
CA GLY A 127 1.18 -2.48 -18.16
C GLY A 127 1.71 -2.02 -16.80
N GLY A 128 1.29 -2.67 -15.71
CA GLY A 128 1.77 -2.41 -14.35
C GLY A 128 3.26 -2.67 -14.20
N ILE A 129 3.68 -3.91 -14.47
CA ILE A 129 5.07 -4.32 -14.29
C ILE A 129 6.04 -3.53 -15.17
N LEU A 130 5.62 -3.13 -16.37
CA LEU A 130 6.43 -2.27 -17.23
C LEU A 130 6.69 -0.91 -16.56
N ARG A 131 5.67 -0.26 -15.98
CA ARG A 131 5.86 1.04 -15.32
C ARG A 131 6.86 0.94 -14.18
N ASP A 132 6.74 -0.08 -13.34
CA ASP A 132 7.60 -0.25 -12.18
C ASP A 132 9.09 -0.38 -12.53
N VAL A 133 9.40 -1.04 -13.65
CA VAL A 133 10.79 -1.18 -14.12
C VAL A 133 11.35 0.14 -14.65
N PHE A 134 10.50 1.06 -15.12
CA PHE A 134 10.90 2.34 -15.71
C PHE A 134 10.83 3.54 -14.75
N THR A 135 10.35 3.38 -13.51
CA THR A 135 10.18 4.45 -12.51
C THR A 135 10.94 4.16 -11.23
#